data_AF-A0A8B9GV60-F1
#
_entry.id   AF-A0A8B9GV60-F1
#
_cell.length_a   1.000
_cell.length_b   1.000
_cell.length_c   1.000
_cell.angle_alpha   90.00
_cell.angle_beta   90.00
_cell.angle_gamma   90.00
#
_symmetry.space_group_name_H-M   'P 1'
#
loop_
_entity.id
_entity.type
_entity.pdbx_description
1 polymer ?
#
loop_
_entity_poly.entity_id
_entity_poly.type
_entity_poly.pdbx_seq_one_letter_code
_entity_poly.pdbx_strand_id
1 'polypeptide(L)'
;MSKTLKKKKHWSSKVQECAVSWGNGGELSTVVEIRGGAEHGEFPYLGQVLSEAVVCHVGRLPGPGDVLLEVNGTPVSGLTNRDTLAVIRHFREPIRMKTVKPGKVLNTDLRHYLSLQFQKGSLDHKLQQVIRDNLYLRTIPCKYLYIQRPP
;
A
#
# COMPACT_ATOMS: atom_id res chain seq x y z
N MET A 1 14.81 -22.13 -34.06
CA MET A 1 13.75 -22.38 -33.05
C MET A 1 14.05 -21.55 -31.80
N SER A 2 13.67 -20.27 -31.77
CA SER A 2 13.94 -19.39 -30.63
C SER A 2 12.70 -19.29 -29.75
N LYS A 3 12.65 -20.08 -28.67
CA LYS A 3 11.63 -19.90 -27.63
C LYS A 3 11.99 -18.64 -26.84
N THR A 4 11.41 -17.50 -27.21
CA THR A 4 11.54 -16.25 -26.45
C THR A 4 10.88 -16.44 -25.09
N LEU A 5 11.68 -16.72 -24.06
CA LEU A 5 11.25 -16.75 -22.67
C LEU A 5 10.66 -15.37 -22.34
N LYS A 6 9.33 -15.29 -22.23
CA LYS A 6 8.64 -14.08 -21.78
C LYS A 6 9.15 -13.74 -20.38
N LYS A 7 10.06 -12.76 -20.29
CA LYS A 7 10.59 -12.21 -19.05
C LYS A 7 9.39 -11.82 -18.18
N LYS A 8 9.18 -12.52 -17.06
CA LYS A 8 8.08 -12.22 -16.14
C LYS A 8 8.26 -10.78 -15.66
N LYS A 9 7.33 -9.89 -16.02
CA LYS A 9 7.38 -8.48 -15.62
C LYS A 9 7.20 -8.37 -14.10
N HIS A 10 8.14 -7.69 -13.45
CA HIS A 10 8.14 -7.40 -12.02
C HIS A 10 6.89 -6.59 -11.64
N TRP A 11 6.39 -6.70 -10.40
CA TRP A 11 5.17 -5.99 -9.99
C TRP A 11 5.34 -4.47 -10.05
N SER A 12 6.56 -3.94 -9.87
CA SER A 12 6.81 -2.50 -9.92
C SER A 12 6.45 -1.87 -11.28
N SER A 13 6.55 -2.62 -12.39
CA SER A 13 6.14 -2.14 -13.70
C SER A 13 4.62 -2.14 -13.90
N LYS A 14 3.86 -2.66 -12.93
CA LYS A 14 2.39 -2.72 -12.93
C LYS A 14 1.78 -1.78 -11.89
N VAL A 15 2.61 -1.03 -11.15
CA VAL A 15 2.13 -0.01 -10.23
C VAL A 15 1.35 1.03 -11.03
N GLN A 16 0.19 1.39 -10.51
CA GLN A 16 -0.66 2.45 -11.03
C GLN A 16 -0.66 3.58 -10.01
N GLU A 17 -0.45 4.79 -10.49
CA GLU A 17 -0.66 5.99 -9.68
C GLU A 17 -1.97 6.63 -10.14
N CYS A 18 -2.84 6.94 -9.18
CA CYS A 18 -4.05 7.69 -9.43
C CYS A 18 -4.17 8.86 -8.46
N ALA A 19 -4.84 9.93 -8.90
CA ALA A 19 -5.20 11.06 -8.05
C ALA A 19 -6.73 11.18 -8.01
N VAL A 20 -7.31 11.04 -6.83
CA VAL A 20 -8.76 10.94 -6.64
C VAL A 20 -9.28 12.06 -5.74
N SER A 21 -10.43 12.62 -6.12
CA SER A 21 -11.20 13.60 -5.36
C SER A 21 -12.64 13.13 -5.24
N TRP A 22 -13.34 13.54 -4.19
CA TRP A 22 -14.71 13.12 -3.90
C TRP A 22 -15.47 14.34 -3.36
N GLY A 23 -15.81 15.26 -4.26
CA GLY A 23 -16.23 16.63 -3.97
C GLY A 23 -17.61 16.80 -3.30
N ASN A 24 -17.91 16.05 -2.25
CA ASN A 24 -19.20 16.09 -1.56
C ASN A 24 -19.10 16.24 -0.03
N GLY A 25 -17.99 16.78 0.49
CA GLY A 25 -17.80 17.08 1.92
C GLY A 25 -17.72 15.86 2.85
N GLY A 26 -17.76 14.64 2.30
CA GLY A 26 -17.59 13.37 3.02
C GLY A 26 -16.13 12.94 3.17
N GLU A 27 -15.89 11.76 3.74
CA GLU A 27 -14.54 11.16 3.81
C GLU A 27 -14.29 10.20 2.64
N LEU A 28 -13.04 10.03 2.21
CA LEU A 28 -12.70 9.08 1.13
C LEU A 28 -13.24 7.66 1.43
N SER A 29 -13.27 7.26 2.70
CA SER A 29 -13.77 5.94 3.11
C SER A 29 -15.25 5.69 2.80
N THR A 30 -16.05 6.72 2.51
CA THR A 30 -17.46 6.54 2.11
C THR A 30 -17.60 6.17 0.64
N VAL A 31 -16.58 6.46 -0.17
CA VAL A 31 -16.58 6.23 -1.63
C VAL A 31 -15.55 5.20 -2.08
N VAL A 32 -14.53 4.95 -1.26
CA VAL A 32 -13.49 3.95 -1.48
C VAL A 32 -13.32 3.14 -0.20
N GLU A 33 -13.71 1.86 -0.24
CA GLU A 33 -13.48 0.94 0.87
C GLU A 33 -11.99 0.55 0.95
N ILE A 34 -11.42 0.56 2.15
CA ILE A 34 -10.06 0.06 2.41
C ILE A 34 -10.15 -1.15 3.34
N ARG A 35 -9.63 -2.29 2.87
CA ARG A 35 -9.65 -3.57 3.59
C ARG A 35 -8.24 -4.07 3.87
N GLY A 36 -8.15 -5.21 4.55
CA GLY A 36 -6.88 -5.81 4.97
C GLY A 36 -6.19 -4.99 6.05
N GLY A 37 -4.87 -5.15 6.17
CA GLY A 37 -4.06 -4.53 7.21
C GLY A 37 -3.19 -5.56 7.94
N ALA A 38 -2.06 -5.07 8.45
CA ALA A 38 -1.04 -5.91 9.07
C ALA A 38 -1.55 -6.74 10.26
N GLU A 39 -2.55 -6.26 10.99
CA GLU A 39 -3.20 -6.99 12.10
C GLU A 39 -3.89 -8.28 11.63
N HIS A 40 -4.26 -8.35 10.34
CA HIS A 40 -4.82 -9.55 9.71
C HIS A 40 -3.74 -10.37 8.97
N GLY A 41 -2.50 -9.89 8.92
CA GLY A 41 -1.46 -10.47 8.07
C GLY A 41 -1.65 -10.17 6.58
N GLU A 42 -2.36 -9.09 6.25
CA GLU A 42 -2.66 -8.67 4.88
C GLU A 42 -2.07 -7.30 4.58
N PHE A 43 -1.75 -7.03 3.31
CA PHE A 43 -1.54 -5.66 2.87
C PHE A 43 -2.86 -4.88 2.98
N PRO A 44 -2.82 -3.55 3.13
CA PRO A 44 -3.99 -2.74 2.82
C PRO A 44 -4.32 -2.89 1.33
N TYR A 45 -5.60 -3.09 1.01
CA TYR A 45 -6.05 -3.18 -0.37
C TYR A 45 -7.40 -2.51 -0.56
N LEU A 46 -7.71 -2.17 -1.81
CA LEU A 46 -8.92 -1.47 -2.19
C LEU A 46 -10.08 -2.47 -2.22
N GLY A 47 -11.16 -2.14 -1.53
CA GLY A 47 -12.42 -2.87 -1.59
C GLY A 47 -13.33 -2.32 -2.69
N GLN A 48 -14.61 -2.18 -2.39
CA GLN A 48 -15.56 -1.56 -3.31
C GLN A 48 -15.24 -0.06 -3.51
N VAL A 49 -15.39 0.41 -4.76
CA VAL A 49 -15.20 1.81 -5.14
C VAL A 49 -16.48 2.32 -5.81
N LEU A 50 -17.09 3.35 -5.25
CA LEU A 50 -18.25 4.06 -5.81
C LEU A 50 -17.77 5.01 -6.90
N SER A 51 -17.63 4.50 -8.12
CA SER A 51 -17.03 5.23 -9.24
C SER A 51 -17.82 6.47 -9.65
N GLU A 52 -19.13 6.50 -9.38
CA GLU A 52 -20.02 7.63 -9.62
C GLU A 52 -19.79 8.81 -8.67
N ALA A 53 -19.16 8.58 -7.51
CA ALA A 53 -18.91 9.58 -6.47
C ALA A 53 -17.42 9.98 -6.36
N VAL A 54 -16.55 9.40 -7.19
CA VAL A 54 -15.11 9.66 -7.20
C VAL A 54 -14.68 10.22 -8.57
N VAL A 55 -14.00 11.36 -8.54
CA VAL A 55 -13.36 11.95 -9.71
C VAL A 55 -11.90 11.54 -9.74
N CYS A 56 -11.48 10.85 -10.80
CA CYS A 56 -10.09 10.49 -11.04
C CYS A 56 -9.43 11.52 -11.96
N HIS A 57 -8.55 12.36 -11.41
CA HIS A 57 -7.84 13.40 -12.16
C HIS A 57 -6.65 12.86 -12.94
N VAL A 58 -6.00 11.82 -12.41
CA VAL A 58 -4.79 11.21 -12.99
C VAL A 58 -4.93 9.69 -12.94
N GLY A 59 -4.48 9.02 -14.00
CA GLY A 59 -4.44 7.57 -14.06
C GLY A 59 -5.83 6.93 -14.16
N ARG A 60 -5.97 5.73 -13.60
CA ARG A 60 -7.22 4.97 -13.56
C ARG A 60 -7.58 4.70 -12.11
N LEU A 61 -8.88 4.75 -11.79
CA LEU A 61 -9.36 4.32 -10.49
C LEU A 61 -8.92 2.88 -10.20
N PRO A 62 -8.39 2.62 -9.00
CA PRO A 62 -7.99 1.28 -8.61
C PRO A 62 -9.22 0.39 -8.48
N GLY A 63 -9.04 -0.89 -8.78
CA GLY A 63 -10.10 -1.89 -8.69
C GLY A 63 -10.16 -2.58 -7.33
N PRO A 64 -11.26 -3.28 -7.03
CA PRO A 64 -11.34 -4.16 -5.88
C PRO A 64 -10.22 -5.21 -5.91
N GLY A 65 -9.54 -5.38 -4.78
CA GLY A 65 -8.39 -6.28 -4.60
C GLY A 65 -7.03 -5.67 -4.96
N ASP A 66 -6.97 -4.45 -5.51
CA ASP A 66 -5.69 -3.79 -5.79
C ASP A 66 -4.98 -3.47 -4.46
N VAL A 67 -3.71 -3.86 -4.36
CA VAL A 67 -2.89 -3.65 -3.16
C VAL A 67 -2.47 -2.19 -3.09
N LEU A 68 -2.70 -1.55 -1.94
CA LEU A 68 -2.33 -0.17 -1.69
C LEU A 68 -0.91 -0.09 -1.10
N LEU A 69 -0.01 0.57 -1.82
CA LEU A 69 1.39 0.69 -1.44
C LEU A 69 1.69 2.01 -0.74
N GLU A 70 1.21 3.12 -1.31
CA GLU A 70 1.47 4.48 -0.83
C GLU A 70 0.23 5.38 -0.98
N VAL A 71 0.11 6.36 -0.07
CA VAL A 71 -0.88 7.43 -0.09
C VAL A 71 -0.16 8.77 0.07
N ASN A 72 -0.23 9.64 -0.92
CA ASN A 72 0.46 10.94 -0.97
C ASN A 72 1.95 10.87 -0.57
N GLY A 73 2.64 9.83 -1.05
CA GLY A 73 4.06 9.57 -0.75
C GLY A 73 4.32 8.93 0.61
N THR A 74 3.29 8.71 1.43
CA THR A 74 3.40 7.96 2.69
C THR A 74 3.22 6.47 2.41
N PRO A 75 4.21 5.61 2.70
CA PRO A 75 4.06 4.17 2.54
C PRO A 75 3.11 3.59 3.58
N VAL A 76 2.09 2.87 3.12
CA VAL A 76 1.08 2.24 3.99
C VAL A 76 1.20 0.72 4.06
N SER A 77 2.10 0.13 3.25
CA SER A 77 2.42 -1.30 3.33
C SER A 77 2.94 -1.66 4.73
N GLY A 78 2.31 -2.65 5.38
CA GLY A 78 2.67 -3.06 6.74
C GLY A 78 2.00 -2.23 7.85
N LEU A 79 1.17 -1.24 7.53
CA LEU A 79 0.31 -0.59 8.51
C LEU A 79 -0.94 -1.42 8.79
N THR A 80 -1.57 -1.17 9.94
CA THR A 80 -2.89 -1.73 10.21
C THR A 80 -3.97 -1.01 9.42
N ASN A 81 -5.18 -1.59 9.34
CA ASN A 81 -6.30 -0.95 8.67
C ASN A 81 -6.57 0.45 9.23
N ARG A 82 -6.62 0.56 10.56
CA ARG A 82 -6.85 1.81 11.28
C ARG A 82 -5.83 2.91 10.94
N ASP A 83 -4.55 2.56 10.87
CA ASP A 83 -3.47 3.52 10.62
C ASP A 83 -3.44 3.92 9.14
N THR A 84 -3.74 2.98 8.23
CA THR A 84 -3.92 3.29 6.80
C THR A 84 -5.04 4.30 6.60
N LEU A 85 -6.20 4.09 7.24
CA LEU A 85 -7.32 5.04 7.19
C LEU A 85 -6.95 6.39 7.82
N ALA A 86 -6.18 6.39 8.91
CA ALA A 86 -5.69 7.63 9.51
C ALA A 86 -4.77 8.42 8.56
N VAL A 87 -3.87 7.74 7.84
CA VAL A 87 -3.02 8.34 6.80
C VAL A 87 -3.89 8.93 5.69
N ILE A 88 -4.90 8.21 5.21
CA ILE A 88 -5.82 8.69 4.18
C ILE A 88 -6.55 9.96 4.64
N ARG A 89 -7.12 9.93 5.85
CA ARG A 89 -7.86 11.06 6.44
C ARG A 89 -6.98 12.27 6.74
N HIS A 90 -5.68 12.08 6.92
CA HIS A 90 -4.74 13.17 7.17
C HIS A 90 -4.60 14.10 5.96
N PHE A 91 -4.75 13.56 4.74
CA PHE A 91 -4.64 14.33 3.52
C PHE A 91 -5.99 14.85 3.02
N ARG A 92 -5.97 16.04 2.41
CA ARG A 92 -7.12 16.64 1.73
C ARG A 92 -7.12 16.25 0.25
N GLU A 93 -8.28 16.37 -0.41
CA GLU A 93 -8.42 16.14 -1.85
C GLU A 93 -7.53 17.09 -2.69
N PRO A 94 -6.95 16.63 -3.82
CA PRO A 94 -6.93 15.25 -4.31
C PRO A 94 -5.93 14.36 -3.54
N ILE A 95 -6.31 13.11 -3.29
CA ILE A 95 -5.42 12.09 -2.72
C ILE A 95 -4.76 11.30 -3.85
N ARG A 96 -3.43 11.19 -3.80
CA ARG A 96 -2.64 10.35 -4.71
C ARG A 96 -2.42 8.98 -4.09
N MET A 97 -2.77 7.92 -4.81
CA MET A 97 -2.60 6.55 -4.37
C MET A 97 -1.71 5.81 -5.35
N LYS A 98 -0.78 5.02 -4.83
CA LYS A 98 -0.06 4.02 -5.63
C LYS A 98 -0.59 2.64 -5.29
N THR A 99 -1.20 2.00 -6.29
CA THR A 99 -1.76 0.66 -6.16
C THR A 99 -1.12 -0.29 -7.14
N VAL A 100 -1.25 -1.59 -6.89
CA VAL A 100 -0.82 -2.62 -7.82
C VAL A 100 -1.78 -3.79 -7.83
N LYS A 101 -2.10 -4.29 -9.02
CA LYS A 101 -2.92 -5.48 -9.18
C LYS A 101 -2.23 -6.69 -8.54
N PRO A 102 -2.93 -7.50 -7.73
CA PRO A 102 -2.34 -8.67 -7.10
C PRO A 102 -1.79 -9.64 -8.15
N GLY A 103 -0.64 -10.22 -7.86
CA GLY A 103 0.05 -11.17 -8.70
C GLY A 103 0.65 -12.31 -7.90
N LYS A 104 1.55 -13.09 -8.51
CA LYS A 104 2.14 -14.25 -7.84
C LYS A 104 3.03 -13.88 -6.64
N VAL A 105 3.79 -12.79 -6.77
CA VAL A 105 4.78 -12.39 -5.77
C VAL A 105 4.14 -11.41 -4.78
N LEU A 106 3.63 -10.28 -5.27
CA LEU A 106 2.93 -9.28 -4.47
C LEU A 106 1.42 -9.46 -4.66
N ASN A 107 0.76 -9.95 -3.62
CA ASN A 107 -0.69 -10.09 -3.49
C ASN A 107 -1.13 -9.51 -2.14
N THR A 108 -2.37 -9.76 -1.72
CA THR A 108 -2.89 -9.26 -0.44
C THR A 108 -2.29 -9.95 0.78
N ASP A 109 -1.67 -11.12 0.66
CA ASP A 109 -1.06 -11.87 1.77
C ASP A 109 0.32 -11.29 2.13
N LEU A 110 0.35 -10.51 3.21
CA LEU A 110 1.56 -9.87 3.71
C LEU A 110 2.56 -10.89 4.24
N ARG A 111 2.06 -11.95 4.90
CA ARG A 111 2.90 -13.01 5.48
C ARG A 111 3.62 -13.78 4.39
N HIS A 112 2.91 -14.09 3.30
CA HIS A 112 3.51 -14.69 2.12
C HIS A 112 4.65 -13.82 1.58
N TYR A 113 4.40 -12.53 1.33
CA TYR A 113 5.41 -11.63 0.78
C TYR A 113 6.65 -11.47 1.68
N LEU A 114 6.45 -11.39 3.00
CA LEU A 114 7.55 -11.31 3.98
C LEU A 114 8.35 -12.61 4.12
N SER A 115 7.76 -13.76 3.80
CA SER A 115 8.44 -15.06 3.81
C SER A 115 9.41 -15.26 2.64
N LEU A 116 9.22 -14.51 1.55
CA LEU A 116 10.05 -14.59 0.36
C LEU A 116 11.44 -14.01 0.60
N GLN A 117 12.45 -14.65 0.01
CA GLN A 117 13.83 -14.18 0.03
C GLN A 117 14.14 -13.41 -1.25
N PHE A 118 14.49 -12.14 -1.09
CA PHE A 118 14.86 -11.26 -2.19
C PHE A 118 16.33 -10.85 -2.09
N GLN A 119 16.94 -10.58 -3.25
CA GLN A 119 18.30 -10.07 -3.32
C GLN A 119 18.40 -8.72 -2.59
N LYS A 120 19.43 -8.56 -1.74
CA LYS A 120 19.69 -7.29 -1.04
C LYS A 120 19.79 -6.15 -2.05
N GLY A 121 19.15 -5.02 -1.74
CA GLY A 121 19.10 -3.85 -2.61
C GLY A 121 18.04 -3.89 -3.72
N SER A 122 17.34 -5.03 -3.92
CA SER A 122 16.21 -5.09 -4.85
C SER A 122 15.03 -4.22 -4.39
N LEU A 123 14.11 -3.92 -5.31
CA LEU A 123 12.87 -3.21 -4.97
C LEU A 123 12.03 -3.98 -3.93
N ASP A 124 11.96 -5.30 -4.06
CA ASP A 124 11.27 -6.13 -3.08
C ASP A 124 11.92 -6.08 -1.70
N HIS A 125 13.25 -6.10 -1.65
CA HIS A 125 13.98 -5.99 -0.39
C HIS A 125 13.71 -4.65 0.30
N LYS A 126 13.67 -3.56 -0.47
CA LYS A 126 13.30 -2.23 0.04
C LYS A 126 11.86 -2.20 0.54
N LEU A 127 10.91 -2.77 -0.21
CA LEU A 127 9.51 -2.83 0.23
C LEU A 127 9.35 -3.66 1.50
N GLN A 128 10.04 -4.80 1.59
CA GLN A 128 10.06 -5.61 2.81
C GLN A 128 10.65 -4.85 4.01
N GLN A 129 11.64 -3.98 3.81
CA GLN A 129 12.18 -3.14 4.87
C GLN A 129 11.14 -2.12 5.34
N VAL A 130 10.49 -1.42 4.41
CA VAL A 130 9.38 -0.49 4.72
C VAL A 130 8.26 -1.18 5.51
N ILE A 131 7.85 -2.38 5.09
CA ILE A 131 6.83 -3.16 5.82
C ILE A 131 7.31 -3.45 7.24
N ARG A 132 8.56 -3.91 7.41
CA ARG A 132 9.12 -4.19 8.74
C ARG A 132 9.14 -2.95 9.62
N ASP A 133 9.60 -1.81 9.09
CA ASP A 133 9.65 -0.54 9.80
C ASP A 133 8.25 -0.11 10.28
N ASN A 134 7.24 -0.22 9.40
CA ASN A 134 5.85 0.07 9.74
C ASN A 134 5.27 -0.88 10.80
N LEU A 135 5.66 -2.16 10.80
CA LEU A 135 5.29 -3.12 11.84
C LEU A 135 5.97 -2.81 13.18
N TYR A 136 7.23 -2.36 13.16
CA TYR A 136 8.00 -2.06 14.37
C TYR A 136 7.43 -0.87 15.17
N LEU A 137 6.79 0.10 14.50
CA LEU A 137 6.11 1.24 15.15
C LEU A 137 5.04 0.81 16.18
N ARG A 138 4.56 -0.44 16.12
CA ARG A 138 3.58 -1.00 17.07
C ARG A 138 4.14 -2.03 18.04
N THR A 139 5.33 -2.58 17.80
CA THR A 139 5.90 -3.64 18.65
C THR A 139 6.94 -3.14 19.65
N ILE A 140 7.37 -1.88 19.52
CA ILE A 140 8.25 -1.23 20.50
C ILE A 140 7.40 -0.28 21.37
N PRO A 141 7.22 -0.55 22.68
CA PRO A 141 6.66 0.44 23.59
C PRO A 141 7.49 1.72 23.53
N CYS A 142 6.86 2.89 23.45
CA CYS A 142 7.51 4.21 23.38
C CYS A 142 8.57 4.50 24.48
N LYS A 143 8.75 3.61 25.47
CA LYS A 143 9.83 3.65 26.46
C LYS A 143 11.23 3.40 25.87
N TYR A 144 11.39 2.75 24.72
CA TYR A 144 12.72 2.43 24.18
C TYR A 144 13.26 3.43 23.15
N LEU A 145 12.41 4.31 22.60
CA LEU A 145 12.84 5.34 21.63
C LEU A 145 13.64 6.49 22.26
N TYR A 146 13.58 6.66 23.58
CA TYR A 146 14.38 7.66 24.31
C TYR A 146 15.77 7.18 24.74
N ILE A 147 16.12 5.91 24.51
CA ILE A 147 17.38 5.32 25.00
C ILE A 147 18.47 5.27 23.92
N GLN A 148 18.15 5.53 22.65
CA GLN A 148 19.11 5.43 21.53
C GLN A 148 19.51 6.75 20.87
N ARG A 149 19.28 7.91 21.51
CA ARG A 149 20.02 9.13 21.13
C ARG A 149 21.24 9.27 22.03
N PRO A 150 22.47 8.99 21.54
CA PRO A 150 23.66 9.43 22.25
C PRO A 150 23.69 10.97 22.31
N PRO A 151 24.33 11.55 23.34
CA PRO A 151 24.40 12.99 23.58
C PRO A 151 25.02 13.76 22.42
#